data_AF-A0A5K1D9U3-F1
#
_entry.id   AF-A0A5K1D9U3-F1
#
_cell.length_a   1.000
_cell.length_b   1.000
_cell.length_c   1.000
_cell.angle_alpha   90.00
_cell.angle_beta   90.00
_cell.angle_gamma   90.00
#
_symmetry.space_group_name_H-M   'P 1'
#
loop_
_entity.id
_entity.type
_entity.pdbx_description
1 polymer ?
#
loop_
_entity_poly.entity_id
_entity_poly.type
_entity_poly.pdbx_seq_one_letter_code
_entity_poly.pdbx_strand_id
1 'polypeptide(L)' 'YATPFGLTSEYVHPFDIVFLSFATVIGPAITGPHPFSYWLWMALRVLETVDAHCSYDFPLSLSKVLPIYGG' A
#
# COMPACT_ATOMS: atom_id res chain seq x y z
N TYR A 1 15.41 -22.02 -4.44
CA TYR A 1 16.11 -20.80 -4.89
C TYR A 1 15.04 -19.73 -5.04
N ALA A 2 14.94 -18.81 -4.08
CA ALA A 2 13.96 -17.72 -4.10
C ALA A 2 14.60 -16.55 -4.87
N THR A 3 14.10 -16.28 -6.08
CA THR A 3 14.42 -15.04 -6.78
C THR A 3 13.87 -13.85 -5.98
N PRO A 4 14.50 -12.67 -6.05
CA PRO A 4 14.10 -11.53 -5.24
C PRO A 4 12.64 -11.14 -5.52
N PHE A 5 11.82 -11.15 -4.48
CA PHE A 5 10.39 -10.81 -4.47
C PHE A 5 10.11 -9.45 -5.13
N GLY A 6 11.07 -8.53 -5.10
CA GLY A 6 10.95 -7.20 -5.70
C GLY A 6 11.06 -7.12 -7.22
N LEU A 7 11.73 -8.08 -7.90
CA LEU A 7 11.77 -8.10 -9.37
C LEU A 7 10.61 -8.90 -9.97
N THR A 8 10.15 -9.95 -9.27
CA THR A 8 8.95 -10.71 -9.68
C THR A 8 7.66 -9.92 -9.44
N SER A 9 7.62 -8.99 -8.48
CA SER A 9 6.46 -8.10 -8.28
C SER A 9 6.17 -7.20 -9.48
N GLU A 10 7.14 -6.98 -10.37
CA GLU A 10 6.94 -6.24 -11.61
C GLU A 10 6.25 -7.09 -12.69
N TYR A 11 6.23 -8.43 -12.53
CA TYR A 11 5.48 -9.36 -13.37
C TYR A 11 4.12 -9.68 -12.75
N VAL A 12 3.36 -8.63 -12.41
CA VAL A 12 1.98 -8.74 -11.91
C VAL A 12 1.02 -8.38 -13.04
N HIS A 13 -0.23 -8.85 -12.96
CA HIS A 13 -1.22 -8.59 -14.00
C HIS A 13 -1.34 -7.08 -14.25
N PRO A 14 -1.39 -6.60 -15.51
CA PRO A 14 -1.38 -5.16 -15.80
C PRO A 14 -2.46 -4.36 -15.05
N PHE A 15 -3.59 -4.99 -14.76
CA PHE A 15 -4.65 -4.40 -13.96
C PHE A 15 -4.21 -4.11 -12.52
N ASP A 16 -3.50 -5.04 -11.88
CA ASP A 16 -3.02 -4.87 -10.50
C ASP A 16 -2.01 -3.72 -10.42
N ILE A 17 -1.17 -3.56 -11.46
CA ILE A 17 -0.25 -2.42 -11.58
C ILE A 17 -1.03 -1.10 -11.61
N VAL A 18 -2.07 -1.01 -12.43
CA VAL A 18 -2.87 0.21 -12.59
C VAL A 18 -3.57 0.57 -11.28
N PHE A 19 -4.21 -0.40 -10.62
CA PHE A 19 -4.91 -0.16 -9.36
C PHE A 19 -3.95 0.21 -8.23
N LEU A 20 -2.83 -0.50 -8.10
CA LEU A 20 -1.83 -0.21 -7.07
C LEU A 20 -1.18 1.17 -7.30
N SER A 21 -0.86 1.50 -8.55
CA SER A 21 -0.28 2.80 -8.90
C SER A 21 -1.28 3.93 -8.67
N PHE A 22 -2.55 3.73 -9.04
CA PHE A 22 -3.59 4.70 -8.81
C PHE A 22 -3.81 4.96 -7.32
N ALA A 23 -3.92 3.90 -6.52
CA ALA A 23 -4.02 4.00 -5.05
C ALA A 23 -2.80 4.71 -4.45
N THR A 24 -1.60 4.53 -5.01
CA THR A 24 -0.38 5.19 -4.53
C THR A 24 -0.39 6.69 -4.85
N VAL A 25 -0.87 7.09 -6.02
CA VAL A 25 -0.75 8.47 -6.53
C VAL A 25 -1.93 9.37 -6.16
N ILE A 26 -3.14 8.82 -5.97
CA ILE A 26 -4.35 9.62 -5.74
C ILE A 26 -4.31 10.46 -4.46
N GLY A 27 -3.78 9.93 -3.35
CA GLY A 27 -3.70 10.67 -2.09
C GLY A 27 -2.83 11.93 -2.18
N PRO A 28 -1.58 11.83 -2.67
CA PRO A 28 -0.74 12.99 -2.94
C PRO A 28 -1.36 13.95 -3.96
N ALA A 29 -2.01 13.43 -5.00
CA ALA A 29 -2.67 14.27 -6.01
C ALA A 29 -3.81 15.11 -5.44
N ILE A 30 -4.58 14.59 -4.47
CA ILE A 30 -5.67 15.33 -3.80
C ILE A 30 -5.11 16.34 -2.79
N THR A 31 -4.08 15.96 -2.02
CA THR A 31 -3.55 16.83 -0.95
C THR A 31 -2.58 17.92 -1.45
N GLY A 32 -2.10 17.83 -2.69
CA GLY A 32 -1.17 18.78 -3.28
C GLY A 32 0.29 18.55 -2.84
N PRO A 33 1.23 19.45 -3.22
CA PRO A 33 2.68 19.22 -3.09
C PRO A 33 3.22 19.45 -1.66
N HIS A 34 2.44 19.12 -0.63
CA HIS A 34 2.88 19.30 0.76
C HIS A 34 3.69 18.08 1.23
N PRO A 35 4.98 18.23 1.60
CA PRO A 35 5.82 17.08 1.95
C PRO A 35 5.26 16.23 3.08
N PHE A 36 4.65 16.87 4.07
CA PHE A 36 4.06 16.16 5.20
C PHE A 36 2.89 15.23 4.80
N SER A 37 1.96 15.69 3.94
CA SER A 37 0.84 14.85 3.52
C SER A 37 1.32 13.71 2.62
N TYR A 38 2.32 13.98 1.77
CA TYR A 38 2.98 12.95 0.96
C TYR A 38 3.60 11.85 1.84
N TRP A 39 4.44 12.22 2.81
CA TRP A 39 5.10 11.24 3.68
C TRP A 39 4.11 10.49 4.57
N LEU A 40 3.09 11.17 5.07
CA LEU A 40 2.01 10.54 5.83
C LEU A 40 1.28 9.50 4.97
N TRP A 41 0.96 9.84 3.71
CA TRP A 41 0.33 8.92 2.76
C TRP A 41 1.20 7.70 2.49
N MET A 42 2.48 7.90 2.19
CA MET A 42 3.41 6.80 1.90
C MET A 42 3.58 5.89 3.13
N ALA A 43 3.66 6.45 4.34
CA ALA A 43 3.73 5.66 5.57
C ALA A 43 2.47 4.79 5.76
N LEU A 44 1.28 5.34 5.52
CA LEU A 44 0.03 4.58 5.60
C LEU A 44 -0.01 3.43 4.57
N ARG A 45 0.38 3.68 3.31
CA ARG A 45 0.44 2.64 2.27
C ARG A 45 1.44 1.54 2.61
N VAL A 46 2.60 1.86 3.18
CA VAL A 46 3.57 0.86 3.61
C VAL A 46 3.01 0.03 4.77
N LEU A 47 2.38 0.67 5.76
CA LEU A 47 1.78 -0.05 6.89
C LEU A 47 0.70 -1.03 6.44
N GLU A 48 -0.14 -0.66 5.47
CA GLU A 48 -1.14 -1.55 4.87
C GLU A 48 -0.50 -2.78 4.21
N THR A 49 0.57 -2.59 3.42
CA THR A 49 1.27 -3.73 2.79
C THR A 49 1.93 -4.65 3.82
N VAL A 50 2.45 -4.08 4.91
CA VAL A 50 3.02 -4.87 6.01
C VAL A 50 1.91 -5.64 6.71
N ASP A 51 0.80 -5.00 7.09
CA ASP A 51 -0.36 -5.62 7.73
C ASP A 51 -0.89 -6.79 6.89
N ALA A 52 -1.05 -6.59 5.57
CA ALA A 52 -1.55 -7.61 4.65
C ALA A 52 -0.61 -8.82 4.48
N HIS A 53 0.69 -8.71 4.78
CA HIS A 53 1.69 -9.74 4.42
C HIS A 53 2.52 -10.26 5.61
N CYS A 54 2.45 -9.64 6.79
CA CYS A 54 3.26 -10.03 7.93
C CYS A 54 2.67 -11.20 8.75
N SER A 55 1.48 -11.69 8.40
CA SER A 55 0.74 -12.73 9.15
C SER A 55 0.52 -12.40 10.64
N TYR A 56 0.82 -11.17 11.06
CA TYR A 56 0.67 -10.71 12.42
C TYR A 56 -0.64 -9.95 12.54
N ASP A 57 -1.44 -10.31 13.54
CA ASP A 57 -2.73 -9.69 13.75
C ASP A 57 -2.60 -8.47 14.67
N PHE A 58 -2.34 -7.30 14.11
CA PHE A 58 -2.20 -6.08 14.90
C PHE A 58 -3.54 -5.65 15.53
N PRO A 59 -3.53 -5.15 16.78
CA PRO A 59 -4.75 -4.60 17.41
C PRO A 59 -5.26 -3.34 16.70
N LEU A 60 -4.39 -2.63 15.97
CA LEU A 60 -4.69 -1.45 15.15
C LEU A 60 -4.50 -1.72 13.64
N SER A 61 -4.77 -2.95 13.19
CA SER A 61 -4.77 -3.27 11.75
C SER A 61 -5.74 -2.32 11.02
N LEU A 62 -5.30 -1.74 9.90
CA LEU A 62 -6.13 -0.82 9.10
C LEU A 62 -7.43 -1.51 8.67
N SER A 63 -7.35 -2.80 8.33
CA SER A 63 -8.47 -3.66 7.97
C SER A 63 -9.52 -3.79 9.08
N LYS A 64 -9.10 -3.68 10.35
CA LYS A 64 -10.01 -3.70 11.52
C LYS A 64 -10.61 -2.34 11.82
N VAL A 65 -9.85 -1.27 11.62
CA VAL A 65 -10.29 0.11 11.90
C VAL A 65 -11.24 0.62 10.81
N LEU A 66 -11.00 0.24 9.55
CA LEU A 66 -11.81 0.57 8.39
C LEU A 66 -12.16 -0.73 7.65
N PRO A 67 -13.31 -1.36 7.93
CA PRO A 67 -13.66 -2.69 7.39
C PRO A 67 -13.87 -2.75 5.87
N ILE A 68 -13.91 -1.59 5.19
CA ILE A 68 -13.92 -1.47 3.73
C ILE A 68 -12.51 -1.35 3.12
N TYR A 69 -11.48 -1.35 3.97
CA TYR A 69 -10.11 -1.01 3.63
C TYR A 69 -9.18 -2.11 4.19
N GLY A 70 -9.23 -3.28 3.55
CA GLY A 70 -8.33 -4.40 3.79
C GLY A 70 -7.86 -4.93 2.43
N GLY A 71 -6.58 -5.30 2.37
CA GLY A 71 -5.89 -5.72 1.13
C GLY A 71 -6.62 -6.78 0.32
#